data_AF-A0A257SRL8-F1
#
_entry.id   AF-A0A257SRL8-F1
#
_cell.length_a   1.000
_cell.length_b   1.000
_cell.length_c   1.000
_cell.angle_alpha   90.00
_cell.angle_beta   90.00
_cell.angle_gamma   90.00
#
_symmetry.space_group_name_H-M   'P 1'
#
loop_
_entity.id
_entity.type
_entity.pdbx_description
1 polymer ?
#
loop_
_entity_poly.entity_id
_entity_poly.type
_entity_poly.pdbx_seq_one_letter_code
_entity_poly.pdbx_strand_id
1 'polypeptide(L)'
;MRVRTALIVALLLVAGPALAQGHGFIFTSPADYRTLIPVKADSVWQAIPTVAEKTGQPVSFADAYAVFWSDMTARIHAAVEGMRGRADGVANLRIQYQVSGQWYYFSATFDFVKRVK
;
A
#
# COMPACT_ATOMS: atom_id res chain seq x y z
N MET A 1 2.64 32.63 10.29
CA MET A 1 1.82 31.57 9.67
C MET A 1 2.21 30.24 10.30
N ARG A 2 1.30 29.58 11.03
CA ARG A 2 1.54 28.25 11.62
C ARG A 2 0.76 27.23 10.81
N VAL A 3 1.46 26.36 10.08
CA VAL A 3 0.87 25.24 9.36
C VAL A 3 0.37 24.25 10.41
N ARG A 4 -0.96 24.09 10.51
CA ARG A 4 -1.56 23.03 11.30
C ARG A 4 -1.51 21.75 10.47
N THR A 5 -0.54 20.89 10.77
CA THR A 5 -0.53 19.51 10.29
C THR A 5 -1.74 18.80 10.91
N ALA A 6 -2.84 18.70 10.15
CA ALA A 6 -3.99 17.91 10.56
C ALA A 6 -3.63 16.43 10.37
N LEU A 7 -3.26 15.77 11.47
CA LEU A 7 -3.26 14.32 11.58
C LEU A 7 -4.73 13.87 11.54
N ILE A 8 -5.23 13.53 10.35
CA ILE A 8 -6.54 12.91 10.19
C ILE A 8 -6.36 11.40 10.36
N VAL A 9 -6.47 10.92 11.60
CA VAL A 9 -6.87 9.54 11.87
C VAL A 9 -8.39 9.55 11.85
N ALA A 10 -8.98 9.39 10.66
CA ALA A 10 -10.40 9.14 10.50
C ALA A 10 -10.56 7.74 9.92
N LEU A 11 -10.63 6.76 10.82
CA LEU A 11 -11.13 5.43 10.54
C LEU A 11 -12.63 5.56 10.24
N LEU A 12 -12.98 5.71 8.95
CA LEU A 12 -14.37 5.64 8.52
C LEU A 12 -14.57 4.30 7.78
N LEU A 13 -15.02 3.30 8.53
CA LEU A 13 -15.64 2.11 7.97
C LEU A 13 -16.96 2.52 7.31
N VAL A 14 -17.01 2.47 5.98
CA VAL A 14 -18.27 2.30 5.25
C VAL A 14 -18.22 0.93 4.60
N ALA A 15 -19.01 0.03 5.15
CA ALA A 15 -19.20 -1.32 4.68
C ALA A 15 -19.79 -1.33 3.27
N GLY A 16 -19.12 -2.00 2.34
CA GLY A 16 -19.67 -2.50 1.08
C GLY A 16 -19.54 -4.04 1.06
N PRO A 17 -20.50 -4.78 0.46
CA PRO A 17 -20.61 -6.23 0.65
C PRO A 17 -19.63 -7.02 -0.23
N ALA A 18 -18.90 -7.92 0.42
CA ALA A 18 -18.35 -9.21 -0.03
C ALA A 18 -17.74 -9.34 -1.43
N LEU A 19 -16.41 -9.54 -1.48
CA LEU A 19 -15.73 -10.75 -2.00
C LEU A 19 -14.28 -10.44 -2.36
N ALA A 20 -13.36 -10.70 -1.42
CA ALA A 20 -11.98 -11.10 -1.72
C ALA A 20 -11.36 -11.64 -0.43
N GLN A 21 -11.34 -12.96 -0.28
CA GLN A 21 -10.35 -13.62 0.57
C GLN A 21 -8.97 -13.41 -0.07
N GLY A 22 -8.39 -12.24 0.16
CA GLY A 22 -7.00 -11.92 -0.14
C GLY A 22 -6.22 -11.97 1.17
N HIS A 23 -5.64 -13.12 1.48
CA HIS A 23 -4.74 -13.26 2.62
C HIS A 23 -3.49 -12.42 2.38
N GLY A 24 -3.36 -11.33 3.15
CA GLY A 24 -2.16 -10.50 3.18
C GLY A 24 -2.33 -9.18 3.92
N PHE A 25 -2.31 -9.21 5.25
CA PHE A 25 -2.19 -8.01 6.08
C PHE A 25 -0.87 -8.08 6.84
N ILE A 26 -0.14 -6.96 6.95
CA ILE A 26 0.57 -6.66 8.19
C ILE A 26 0.01 -5.36 8.78
N PHE A 27 -0.84 -5.53 9.79
CA PHE A 27 -1.01 -4.56 10.86
C PHE A 27 0.27 -4.53 11.68
N THR A 28 0.83 -3.35 11.94
CA THR A 28 1.63 -3.18 13.17
C THR A 28 1.00 -2.06 14.00
N SER A 29 -0.07 -2.41 14.72
CA SER A 29 -0.31 -1.85 16.06
C SER A 29 0.56 -2.67 17.01
N PRO A 30 1.47 -2.02 17.75
CA PRO A 30 2.90 -2.27 17.59
C PRO A 30 3.25 -3.73 17.88
N ALA A 31 3.73 -4.45 16.86
CA ALA A 31 4.67 -5.51 17.12
C ALA A 31 5.85 -4.87 17.88
N ASP A 32 6.39 -5.51 18.91
CA ASP A 32 7.61 -5.02 19.52
C ASP A 32 8.69 -4.94 18.42
N TYR A 33 8.97 -3.73 17.93
CA TYR A 33 9.91 -3.50 16.84
C TYR A 33 11.32 -3.99 17.20
N ARG A 34 11.62 -4.23 18.49
CA ARG A 34 12.85 -4.89 18.93
C ARG A 34 12.97 -6.31 18.39
N THR A 35 11.85 -6.95 18.08
CA THR A 35 11.79 -8.31 17.53
C THR A 35 11.77 -8.34 16.00
N LEU A 36 11.81 -7.19 15.32
CA LEU A 36 11.77 -7.10 13.86
C LEU A 36 13.08 -6.53 13.32
N ILE A 37 13.74 -7.31 12.47
CA ILE A 37 14.97 -6.88 11.78
C ILE A 37 14.62 -6.61 10.31
N PRO A 38 14.88 -5.38 9.79
CA PRO A 38 14.77 -5.10 8.37
C PRO A 38 15.74 -5.97 7.57
N VAL A 39 15.22 -6.65 6.55
CA VAL A 39 15.99 -7.51 5.66
C VAL A 39 16.25 -6.82 4.33
N LYS A 40 15.24 -6.12 3.81
CA LYS A 40 15.29 -5.43 2.52
C LYS A 40 14.22 -4.33 2.50
N ALA A 41 14.57 -3.13 2.04
CA ALA A 41 13.60 -2.10 1.69
C ALA A 41 13.19 -2.23 0.22
N ASP A 42 11.92 -1.95 -0.10
CA ASP A 42 11.41 -1.98 -1.47
C ASP A 42 10.34 -0.90 -1.70
N SER A 43 9.99 -0.70 -2.99
CA SER A 43 8.98 0.28 -3.37
C SER A 43 8.18 -0.11 -4.61
N VAL A 44 6.95 0.38 -4.68
CA VAL A 44 6.07 0.25 -5.86
C VAL A 44 5.68 1.65 -6.31
N TRP A 45 5.77 1.89 -7.61
CA TRP A 45 5.39 3.15 -8.25
C TRP A 45 4.43 2.87 -9.39
N GLN A 46 3.35 3.64 -9.47
CA GLN A 46 2.35 3.47 -10.51
C GLN A 46 1.72 4.81 -10.88
N ALA A 47 1.59 5.03 -12.18
CA ALA A 47 0.81 6.12 -12.73
C ALA A 47 -0.47 5.54 -13.37
N ILE A 48 -1.62 6.12 -13.03
CA ILE A 48 -2.93 5.69 -13.53
C ILE A 48 -3.60 6.92 -14.14
N PRO A 49 -4.08 6.85 -15.39
CA PRO A 49 -4.69 8.01 -16.02
C PRO A 49 -6.02 8.33 -15.34
N THR A 50 -6.36 9.63 -15.24
CA THR A 50 -7.64 10.08 -14.70
C THR A 50 -8.81 9.84 -15.67
N VAL A 51 -8.51 9.37 -16.88
CA VAL A 51 -9.48 9.02 -17.93
C VAL A 51 -9.07 7.67 -18.52
N ALA A 52 -9.99 6.73 -18.61
CA ALA A 52 -9.73 5.42 -19.16
C ALA A 52 -9.58 5.52 -20.69
N GLU A 53 -8.40 5.17 -21.21
CA GLU A 53 -8.05 5.33 -22.64
C GLU A 53 -9.05 4.64 -23.58
N LYS A 54 -9.62 3.50 -23.17
CA LYS A 54 -10.54 2.70 -24.00
C LYS A 54 -11.95 3.27 -24.08
N THR A 55 -12.43 3.91 -23.01
CA THR A 55 -13.83 4.35 -22.90
C THR A 55 -13.98 5.85 -22.90
N GLY A 56 -12.88 6.60 -22.72
CA GLY A 56 -12.89 8.05 -22.51
C GLY A 56 -13.57 8.47 -21.20
N GLN A 57 -13.94 7.52 -20.33
CA GLN A 57 -14.65 7.82 -19.10
C GLN A 57 -13.68 8.23 -17.99
N PRO A 58 -14.06 9.18 -17.13
CA PRO A 58 -13.28 9.53 -15.95
C PRO A 58 -13.04 8.30 -15.06
N VAL A 59 -11.82 8.15 -14.57
CA VAL A 59 -11.46 7.17 -13.55
C VAL A 59 -11.52 7.86 -12.20
N SER A 60 -12.33 7.33 -11.29
CA SER A 60 -12.40 7.87 -9.94
C SER A 60 -11.09 7.60 -9.19
N PHE A 61 -10.75 8.45 -8.22
CA PHE A 61 -9.60 8.20 -7.36
C PHE A 61 -9.70 6.84 -6.64
N ALA A 62 -10.91 6.44 -6.22
CA ALA A 62 -11.13 5.16 -5.54
C ALA A 62 -10.81 3.97 -6.44
N ASP A 63 -11.23 4.01 -7.71
CA ASP A 63 -10.92 2.96 -8.68
C ASP A 63 -9.43 2.90 -8.99
N ALA A 64 -8.80 4.06 -9.17
CA ALA A 64 -7.35 4.15 -9.38
C ALA A 64 -6.57 3.60 -8.17
N TYR A 65 -6.98 3.96 -6.95
CA TYR A 65 -6.37 3.45 -5.73
C TYR A 65 -6.57 1.94 -5.57
N ALA A 66 -7.74 1.40 -5.93
CA ALA A 66 -8.00 -0.04 -5.88
C ALA A 66 -7.09 -0.83 -6.83
N VAL A 67 -6.87 -0.33 -8.06
CA VAL A 67 -5.91 -0.91 -9.01
C VAL A 67 -4.50 -0.90 -8.41
N PHE A 68 -4.04 0.26 -7.93
CA PHE A 68 -2.72 0.37 -7.31
C PHE A 68 -2.55 -0.58 -6.11
N TRP A 69 -3.55 -0.64 -5.23
CA TRP A 69 -3.54 -1.51 -4.06
C TRP A 69 -3.44 -2.99 -4.44
N SER A 70 -4.22 -3.42 -5.44
CA SER A 70 -4.17 -4.78 -5.96
C SER A 70 -2.77 -5.13 -6.49
N ASP A 71 -2.18 -4.25 -7.31
CA ASP A 71 -0.86 -4.47 -7.89
C ASP A 71 0.25 -4.48 -6.83
N MET A 72 0.20 -3.56 -5.87
CA MET A 72 1.14 -3.48 -4.76
C MET A 72 1.09 -4.73 -3.89
N THR A 73 -0.11 -5.18 -3.49
CA THR A 73 -0.27 -6.37 -2.65
C THR A 73 0.18 -7.64 -3.36
N ALA A 74 -0.15 -7.80 -4.65
CA ALA A 74 0.33 -8.92 -5.45
C ALA A 74 1.87 -8.96 -5.52
N ARG A 75 2.52 -7.80 -5.72
CA ARG A 75 3.99 -7.69 -5.72
C ARG A 75 4.61 -8.01 -4.37
N ILE A 76 4.03 -7.49 -3.29
CA ILE A 76 4.48 -7.80 -1.92
C ILE A 76 4.39 -9.29 -1.67
N HIS A 77 3.27 -9.94 -2.02
CA HIS A 77 3.11 -11.38 -1.81
C HIS A 77 4.13 -12.17 -2.60
N ALA A 78 4.27 -11.91 -3.91
CA ALA A 78 5.25 -12.58 -4.74
C ALA A 78 6.68 -12.41 -4.20
N ALA A 79 7.02 -11.22 -3.69
CA ALA A 79 8.31 -10.96 -3.07
C ALA A 79 8.51 -11.73 -1.76
N VAL A 80 7.51 -11.73 -0.85
CA VAL A 80 7.56 -12.53 0.39
C VAL A 80 7.71 -14.01 0.07
N GLU A 81 6.99 -14.53 -0.93
CA GLU A 81 7.14 -15.91 -1.38
C GLU A 81 8.54 -16.21 -1.92
N GLY A 82 9.11 -15.29 -2.72
CA GLY A 82 10.49 -15.40 -3.20
C GLY A 82 11.55 -15.29 -2.08
N MET A 83 11.17 -14.73 -0.93
CA MET A 83 12.03 -14.59 0.25
C MET A 83 11.67 -15.57 1.38
N ARG A 84 10.97 -16.68 1.08
CA ARG A 84 10.65 -17.73 2.06
C ARG A 84 11.89 -18.11 2.89
N GLY A 85 11.76 -18.02 4.21
CA GLY A 85 12.82 -18.30 5.20
C GLY A 85 13.77 -17.11 5.49
N ARG A 86 13.71 -16.04 4.69
CA ARG A 86 14.50 -14.81 4.86
C ARG A 86 13.66 -13.65 5.38
N ALA A 87 12.41 -13.53 4.97
CA ALA A 87 11.46 -12.55 5.49
C ALA A 87 10.19 -13.24 5.99
N ASP A 88 9.64 -12.72 7.09
CA ASP A 88 8.38 -13.19 7.68
C ASP A 88 7.21 -12.26 7.31
N GLY A 89 7.51 -11.10 6.72
CA GLY A 89 6.49 -10.10 6.46
C GLY A 89 7.01 -8.77 5.95
N VAL A 90 6.12 -7.79 5.96
CA VAL A 90 6.37 -6.39 5.61
C VAL A 90 6.03 -5.46 6.78
N ALA A 91 6.87 -4.47 7.05
CA ALA A 91 6.63 -3.40 8.01
C ALA A 91 6.84 -2.03 7.36
N ASN A 92 6.52 -0.96 8.10
CA ASN A 92 6.75 0.42 7.69
C ASN A 92 6.14 0.79 6.33
N LEU A 93 5.02 0.16 5.95
CA LEU A 93 4.32 0.49 4.72
C LEU A 93 3.83 1.95 4.75
N ARG A 94 4.32 2.74 3.82
CA ARG A 94 3.90 4.13 3.60
C ARG A 94 3.46 4.28 2.17
N ILE A 95 2.23 4.75 1.99
CA ILE A 95 1.65 5.04 0.69
C ILE A 95 1.51 6.55 0.53
N GLN A 96 1.95 7.06 -0.61
CA GLN A 96 1.78 8.46 -0.99
C GLN A 96 1.06 8.53 -2.33
N TYR A 97 0.35 9.62 -2.55
CA TYR A 97 -0.24 9.90 -3.85
C TYR A 97 -0.11 11.37 -4.21
N GLN A 98 -0.12 11.64 -5.51
CA GLN A 98 -0.18 12.96 -6.10
C GLN A 98 -1.11 12.93 -7.30
N VAL A 99 -1.87 14.00 -7.51
CA VAL A 99 -2.63 14.21 -8.75
C VAL A 99 -1.96 15.35 -9.51
N SER A 100 -1.60 15.11 -10.77
CA SER A 100 -0.98 16.13 -11.62
C SER A 100 -1.38 15.93 -13.07
N GLY A 101 -1.95 16.97 -13.68
CA GLY A 101 -2.51 16.88 -15.03
C GLY A 101 -3.60 15.81 -15.10
N GLN A 102 -3.46 14.88 -16.04
CA GLN A 102 -4.41 13.78 -16.27
C GLN A 102 -3.97 12.46 -15.62
N TRP A 103 -3.21 12.53 -14.53
CA TRP A 103 -2.62 11.35 -13.90
C TRP A 103 -2.76 11.37 -12.38
N TYR A 104 -3.12 10.20 -11.84
CA TYR A 104 -2.88 9.81 -10.46
C TYR A 104 -1.51 9.13 -10.39
N TYR A 105 -0.64 9.62 -9.51
CA TYR A 105 0.64 9.01 -9.20
C TYR A 105 0.56 8.41 -7.80
N PHE A 106 0.85 7.11 -7.69
CA PHE A 106 0.90 6.40 -6.42
C PHE A 106 2.31 5.87 -6.18
N SER A 107 2.73 5.92 -4.93
CA SER A 107 3.94 5.27 -4.47
C SER A 107 3.70 4.54 -3.16
N ALA A 108 4.33 3.40 -3.00
CA ALA A 108 4.44 2.69 -1.74
C ALA A 108 5.91 2.42 -1.43
N THR A 109 6.30 2.63 -0.18
CA THR A 109 7.61 2.22 0.36
C THR A 109 7.38 1.34 1.56
N PHE A 110 8.19 0.30 1.72
CA PHE A 110 8.02 -0.66 2.79
C PHE A 110 9.30 -1.48 3.03
N ASP A 111 9.40 -2.08 4.21
CA ASP A 111 10.52 -2.93 4.61
C ASP A 111 10.06 -4.37 4.74
N PHE A 112 10.71 -5.30 4.06
CA PHE A 112 10.62 -6.70 4.41
C PHE A 112 11.35 -6.95 5.72
N VAL A 113 10.70 -7.63 6.65
CA VAL A 113 11.21 -7.86 8.01
C VAL A 113 11.26 -9.34 8.32
N LYS A 114 12.22 -9.71 9.16
CA LYS A 114 12.31 -11.01 9.82
C LYS A 114 12.06 -10.84 11.31
N ARG A 115 11.28 -11.74 11.89
CA ARG A 115 11.05 -11.81 13.32
C ARG A 115 12.19 -12.60 13.98
N VAL A 116 12.87 -11.97 14.92
CA VAL A 116 13.78 -12.67 15.85
C VAL A 116 12.98 -13.11 17.08
N LYS A 117 13.18 -14.37 17.45
CA LYS A 117 12.57 -15.00 18.64
C LYS A 117 13.31 -14.58 19.90
#